data_AF-A0A1Q5R6D7-F1
#
_entry.id   AF-A0A1Q5R6D7-F1
#
_cell.length_a   1.000
_cell.length_b   1.000
_cell.length_c   1.000
_cell.angle_alpha   90.00
_cell.angle_beta   90.00
_cell.angle_gamma   90.00
#
_symmetry.space_group_name_H-M   'P 1'
#
loop_
_entity.id
_entity.type
_entity.pdbx_description
1 polymer ?
#
loop_
_entity_poly.entity_id
_entity_poly.type
_entity_poly.pdbx_seq_one_letter_code
_entity_poly.pdbx_strand_id
1 'polypeptide(L)'
;MPKEEFKSSAATNASSTSGITLGELVEQYKTHTDSGYQKLKFAVRKNYDNLLGHIVKTLGHVRLRDFDADTIWEAYKGWVDGEKLALGHSMIGKLRLLCTFGITVLKDEDAIRLSTILNKIKTPASEGKRTEQLTKEHVLKIRELAHEAGWHSIAIVQAFQHDFADKFRQADLIGEWVPLSEPGESNIRNEQGEKWLRGIKWNQIDDRLILRHMITSGRANEQKMIEVDLKRGAMVLEEINRIPQHHRVGPIALNEFNGLPWKGTQFRRRWRTVANRAGVPKEIKNFDSGRELPSDEVANSRAELAL
;
A
#
# COMPACT_ATOMS: atom_id res chain seq x y z
N MET A 1 23.46 10.21 59.06
CA MET A 1 23.00 9.99 57.68
C MET A 1 22.44 8.58 57.60
N PRO A 2 21.17 8.39 57.21
CA PRO A 2 20.55 7.06 57.22
C PRO A 2 20.99 6.25 55.99
N LYS A 3 21.21 4.95 56.21
CA LYS A 3 21.46 3.95 55.17
C LYS A 3 20.16 3.73 54.39
N GLU A 4 20.15 4.09 53.11
CA GLU A 4 19.06 3.69 52.21
C GLU A 4 19.23 2.22 51.83
N GLU A 5 18.26 1.41 52.25
CA GLU A 5 18.07 0.04 51.81
C GLU A 5 17.64 0.04 50.35
N PHE A 6 18.56 -0.33 49.46
CA PHE A 6 18.22 -0.72 48.09
C PHE A 6 17.43 -2.03 48.15
N LYS A 7 16.09 -1.93 48.11
CA LYS A 7 15.22 -3.08 47.87
C LYS A 7 15.49 -3.62 46.47
N SER A 8 16.29 -4.67 46.43
CA SER A 8 16.42 -5.57 45.28
C SER A 8 15.06 -6.20 45.00
N SER A 9 14.33 -5.66 44.03
CA SER A 9 13.18 -6.33 43.44
C SER A 9 13.72 -7.48 42.61
N ALA A 10 13.79 -8.66 43.23
CA ALA A 10 13.99 -9.91 42.55
C ALA A 10 12.79 -10.13 41.62
N ALA A 11 12.92 -9.69 40.37
CA ALA A 11 12.08 -10.14 39.29
C ALA A 11 12.28 -11.66 39.18
N THR A 12 11.25 -12.39 39.57
CA THR A 12 11.15 -13.83 39.46
C THR A 12 11.35 -14.24 38.00
N ASN A 13 12.58 -14.65 37.67
CA ASN A 13 12.88 -15.41 36.46
C ASN A 13 12.21 -16.79 36.58
N ALA A 14 10.91 -16.85 36.28
CA ALA A 14 10.27 -18.11 35.93
C ALA A 14 10.68 -18.45 34.49
N SER A 15 11.72 -19.28 34.37
CA SER A 15 12.01 -20.03 33.14
C SER A 15 10.77 -20.86 32.81
N SER A 16 9.92 -20.33 31.93
CA SER A 16 8.70 -20.99 31.51
C SER A 16 9.04 -22.05 30.48
N THR A 17 8.76 -23.30 30.81
CA THR A 17 8.92 -24.47 29.95
C THR A 17 7.91 -24.51 28.79
N SER A 18 7.09 -23.46 28.63
CA SER A 18 6.14 -23.28 27.53
C SER A 18 6.58 -22.13 26.63
N GLY A 19 7.39 -22.45 25.61
CA GLY A 19 7.67 -21.50 24.52
C GLY A 19 6.38 -21.06 23.84
N ILE A 20 6.34 -19.81 23.37
CA ILE A 20 5.15 -19.23 22.73
C ILE A 20 4.88 -19.86 21.36
N THR A 21 3.64 -19.79 20.94
CA THR A 21 3.18 -20.12 19.60
C THR A 21 3.36 -18.96 18.63
N LEU A 22 3.38 -19.26 17.33
CA LEU A 22 3.39 -18.21 16.31
C LEU A 22 2.12 -17.34 16.39
N GLY A 23 0.98 -17.89 16.78
CA GLY A 23 -0.25 -17.14 17.01
C GLY A 23 -0.09 -16.10 18.12
N GLU A 24 0.50 -16.49 19.25
CA GLU A 24 0.81 -15.58 20.36
C GLU A 24 1.83 -14.51 19.96
N LEU A 25 2.85 -14.86 19.17
CA LEU A 25 3.82 -13.89 18.65
C LEU A 25 3.14 -12.84 17.76
N VAL A 26 2.20 -13.25 16.90
CA VAL A 26 1.43 -12.34 16.05
C VAL A 26 0.56 -11.41 16.88
N GLU A 27 -0.11 -11.91 17.92
CA GLU A 27 -0.95 -11.09 18.79
C GLU A 27 -0.12 -10.07 19.56
N GLN A 28 1.04 -10.49 20.11
CA GLN A 28 1.98 -9.57 20.73
C GLN A 28 2.51 -8.53 19.75
N TYR A 29 2.85 -8.92 18.51
CA TYR A 29 3.25 -7.97 17.48
C TYR A 29 2.16 -6.93 17.17
N LYS A 30 0.89 -7.31 17.24
CA LYS A 30 -0.23 -6.41 16.94
C LYS A 30 -0.62 -5.48 18.09
N THR A 31 -0.25 -5.80 19.33
CA THR A 31 -0.71 -5.08 20.53
C THR A 31 0.43 -4.36 21.26
N HIS A 32 1.66 -4.84 21.14
CA HIS A 32 2.81 -4.25 21.82
C HIS A 32 3.09 -2.81 21.35
N THR A 33 3.34 -1.90 22.29
CA THR A 33 3.55 -0.46 22.03
C THR A 33 4.79 -0.19 21.19
N ASP A 34 5.87 -0.95 21.44
CA ASP A 34 7.12 -0.84 20.69
C ASP A 34 7.10 -1.57 19.35
N SER A 35 6.00 -2.25 19.01
CA SER A 35 5.85 -2.84 17.69
C SER A 35 5.72 -1.75 16.63
N GLY A 36 6.43 -1.94 15.51
CA GLY A 36 6.26 -1.12 14.31
C GLY A 36 4.82 -1.13 13.76
N TYR A 37 3.99 -2.11 14.15
CA TYR A 37 2.59 -2.24 13.73
C TYR A 37 1.76 -0.99 14.05
N GLN A 38 1.91 -0.41 15.25
CA GLN A 38 1.14 0.75 15.68
C GLN A 38 1.42 2.01 14.84
N LYS A 39 2.62 2.07 14.24
CA LYS A 39 3.07 3.22 13.43
C LYS A 39 2.63 3.12 11.97
N LEU A 40 2.07 1.98 11.56
CA LEU A 40 1.62 1.77 10.19
C LEU A 40 0.33 2.55 9.91
N LYS A 41 0.18 3.01 8.67
CA LYS A 41 -1.09 3.58 8.20
C LYS A 41 -2.19 2.53 8.18
N PHE A 42 -3.44 2.98 8.32
CA PHE A 42 -4.62 2.10 8.30
C PHE A 42 -4.65 1.09 7.14
N ALA A 43 -4.47 1.54 5.89
CA ALA A 43 -4.48 0.65 4.72
C ALA A 43 -3.36 -0.40 4.78
N VAL A 44 -2.19 -0.02 5.31
CA VAL A 44 -1.06 -0.94 5.50
C VAL A 44 -1.35 -1.93 6.62
N ARG A 45 -1.96 -1.48 7.73
CA ARG A 45 -2.41 -2.36 8.83
C ARG A 45 -3.42 -3.40 8.35
N LYS A 46 -4.44 -3.00 7.57
CA LYS A 46 -5.38 -3.95 6.94
C LYS A 46 -4.67 -5.02 6.10
N ASN A 47 -3.68 -4.63 5.31
CA ASN A 47 -2.90 -5.60 4.53
C ASN A 47 -2.08 -6.54 5.42
N TYR A 48 -1.50 -6.02 6.50
CA TYR A 48 -0.78 -6.83 7.49
C TYR A 48 -1.73 -7.80 8.19
N ASP A 49 -2.89 -7.34 8.68
CA ASP A 49 -3.91 -8.16 9.33
C ASP A 49 -4.34 -9.34 8.44
N ASN A 50 -4.56 -9.10 7.15
CA ASN A 50 -4.92 -10.18 6.22
C ASN A 50 -3.80 -11.22 6.06
N LEU A 51 -2.55 -10.78 5.87
CA LEU A 51 -1.41 -11.70 5.71
C LEU A 51 -1.11 -12.45 7.01
N LEU A 52 -1.09 -11.75 8.14
CA LEU A 52 -0.86 -12.33 9.46
C LEU A 52 -2.00 -13.29 9.84
N GLY A 53 -3.25 -12.95 9.53
CA GLY A 53 -4.38 -13.85 9.73
C GLY A 53 -4.24 -15.14 8.92
N HIS A 54 -3.72 -15.08 7.70
CA HIS A 54 -3.43 -16.27 6.90
C HIS A 54 -2.31 -17.12 7.53
N ILE A 55 -1.24 -16.48 7.99
CA ILE A 55 -0.14 -17.15 8.71
C ILE A 55 -0.65 -17.85 9.97
N VAL A 56 -1.46 -17.17 10.79
CA VAL A 56 -2.06 -17.74 12.00
C VAL A 56 -2.95 -18.93 11.66
N LYS A 57 -3.75 -18.84 10.59
CA LYS A 57 -4.60 -19.95 10.15
C LYS A 57 -3.78 -21.20 9.81
N THR A 58 -2.62 -21.06 9.17
CA THR A 58 -1.81 -22.20 8.74
C THR A 58 -0.84 -22.69 9.81
N LEU A 59 -0.21 -21.78 10.55
CA LEU A 59 0.96 -22.05 11.41
C LEU A 59 0.78 -21.53 12.84
N GLY A 60 -0.33 -20.88 13.16
CA GLY A 60 -0.51 -20.18 14.44
C GLY A 60 -0.46 -21.10 15.66
N HIS A 61 -0.79 -22.38 15.51
CA HIS A 61 -0.75 -23.38 16.58
C HIS A 61 0.65 -23.94 16.85
N VAL A 62 1.61 -23.71 15.94
CA VAL A 62 2.97 -24.25 16.05
C VAL A 62 3.76 -23.40 17.05
N ARG A 63 4.45 -24.05 18.00
CA ARG A 63 5.37 -23.37 18.92
C ARG A 63 6.63 -22.93 18.20
N LEU A 64 7.18 -21.77 18.58
CA LEU A 64 8.39 -21.24 17.94
C LEU A 64 9.55 -22.23 17.98
N ARG A 65 9.74 -22.95 19.09
CA ARG A 65 10.76 -24.01 19.23
C ARG A 65 10.56 -25.23 18.35
N ASP A 66 9.32 -25.51 17.93
CA ASP A 66 8.96 -26.71 17.18
C ASP A 66 9.05 -26.48 15.65
N PHE A 67 9.31 -25.24 15.19
CA PHE A 67 9.52 -24.99 13.77
C PHE A 67 10.81 -25.62 13.25
N ASP A 68 10.71 -26.26 12.09
CA ASP A 68 11.83 -26.69 11.26
C ASP A 68 11.65 -26.21 9.81
N ALA A 69 12.61 -26.56 8.95
CA ALA A 69 12.56 -26.18 7.55
C ALA A 69 11.36 -26.83 6.82
N ASP A 70 11.01 -28.06 7.17
CA ASP A 70 9.95 -28.83 6.52
C ASP A 70 8.57 -28.23 6.81
N THR A 71 8.32 -27.85 8.07
CA THR A 71 7.11 -27.14 8.49
C THR A 71 6.90 -25.86 7.67
N ILE A 72 7.97 -25.09 7.45
CA ILE A 72 7.89 -23.84 6.68
C ILE A 72 7.67 -24.15 5.19
N TRP A 73 8.32 -25.18 4.65
CA TRP A 73 8.17 -25.57 3.25
C TRP A 73 6.78 -26.10 2.94
N GLU A 74 6.19 -26.91 3.80
CA GLU A 74 4.81 -27.39 3.64
C GLU A 74 3.82 -26.23 3.66
N ALA A 75 3.98 -25.28 4.58
CA ALA A 75 3.17 -24.06 4.58
C ALA A 75 3.38 -23.22 3.32
N TYR A 76 4.64 -23.07 2.87
CA TYR A 76 4.97 -22.31 1.67
C TYR A 76 4.32 -22.92 0.42
N LYS A 77 4.39 -24.24 0.24
CA LYS A 77 3.71 -24.96 -0.85
C LYS A 77 2.21 -24.65 -0.87
N GLY A 78 1.56 -24.70 0.29
CA GLY A 78 0.15 -24.33 0.42
C GLY A 78 -0.15 -22.87 0.07
N TRP A 79 0.77 -21.94 0.33
CA TRP A 79 0.59 -20.52 0.00
C TRP A 79 0.81 -20.18 -1.47
N VAL A 80 1.69 -20.91 -2.15
CA VAL A 80 1.98 -20.69 -3.58
C VAL A 80 1.08 -21.48 -4.51
N ASP A 81 0.19 -22.32 -3.96
CA ASP A 81 -0.78 -23.08 -4.73
C ASP A 81 -1.61 -22.17 -5.66
N GLY A 82 -1.79 -22.64 -6.89
CA GLY A 82 -2.33 -21.84 -8.00
C GLY A 82 -1.43 -20.67 -8.43
N GLU A 83 -0.11 -20.88 -8.47
CA GLU A 83 0.91 -19.94 -8.98
C GLU A 83 1.03 -18.61 -8.20
N LYS A 84 0.68 -18.62 -6.92
CA LYS A 84 0.68 -17.43 -6.06
C LYS A 84 2.05 -17.14 -5.44
N LEU A 85 3.11 -17.15 -6.24
CA LEU A 85 4.50 -16.93 -5.76
C LEU A 85 4.66 -15.62 -4.97
N ALA A 86 4.03 -14.54 -5.44
CA ALA A 86 4.06 -13.24 -4.75
C ALA A 86 3.43 -13.29 -3.34
N LEU A 87 2.40 -14.11 -3.15
CA LEU A 87 1.79 -14.33 -1.84
C LEU A 87 2.76 -15.07 -0.93
N GLY A 88 3.33 -16.18 -1.39
CA GLY A 88 4.33 -16.95 -0.64
C GLY A 88 5.52 -16.09 -0.19
N HIS A 89 6.05 -15.24 -1.08
CA HIS A 89 7.08 -14.26 -0.72
C HIS A 89 6.64 -13.28 0.36
N SER A 90 5.41 -12.76 0.24
CA SER A 90 4.87 -11.84 1.23
C SER A 90 4.76 -12.52 2.60
N MET A 91 4.33 -13.79 2.65
CA MET A 91 4.24 -14.57 3.89
C MET A 91 5.60 -14.82 4.54
N ILE A 92 6.60 -15.26 3.77
CA ILE A 92 7.98 -15.45 4.28
C ILE A 92 8.56 -14.13 4.78
N GLY A 93 8.31 -13.02 4.07
CA GLY A 93 8.69 -11.68 4.52
C GLY A 93 8.04 -11.31 5.86
N LYS A 94 6.77 -11.69 6.09
CA LYS A 94 6.09 -11.47 7.38
C LYS A 94 6.62 -12.36 8.49
N LEU A 95 6.94 -13.62 8.21
CA LEU A 95 7.59 -14.48 9.20
C LEU A 95 8.93 -13.88 9.65
N ARG A 96 9.76 -13.43 8.70
CA ARG A 96 11.03 -12.76 9.03
C ARG A 96 10.81 -11.50 9.89
N LEU A 97 9.82 -10.69 9.54
CA LEU A 97 9.44 -9.51 10.33
C LEU A 97 9.02 -9.88 11.77
N LEU A 98 8.20 -10.93 11.94
CA LEU A 98 7.78 -11.41 13.25
C LEU A 98 8.97 -11.92 14.08
N CYS A 99 9.89 -12.65 13.45
CA CYS A 99 11.13 -13.06 14.12
C CYS A 99 11.95 -11.85 14.56
N THR A 100 12.14 -10.84 13.71
CA THR A 100 12.82 -9.60 14.12
C THR A 100 12.17 -8.98 15.34
N PHE A 101 10.83 -8.85 15.36
CA PHE A 101 10.11 -8.36 16.54
C PHE A 101 10.33 -9.23 17.78
N GLY A 102 10.20 -10.56 17.66
CA GLY A 102 10.44 -11.49 18.76
C GLY A 102 11.86 -11.38 19.33
N ILE A 103 12.86 -11.18 18.47
CA ILE A 103 14.26 -11.01 18.88
C ILE A 103 14.48 -9.65 19.55
N THR A 104 14.07 -8.55 18.89
CA THR A 104 14.48 -7.21 19.32
C THR A 104 13.61 -6.64 20.43
N VAL A 105 12.33 -7.04 20.49
CA VAL A 105 11.36 -6.51 21.46
C VAL A 105 11.11 -7.52 22.58
N LEU A 106 10.79 -8.77 22.23
CA LEU A 106 10.46 -9.80 23.23
C LEU A 106 11.71 -10.49 23.81
N LYS A 107 12.85 -10.41 23.12
CA LYS A 107 14.11 -11.10 23.47
C LYS A 107 13.94 -12.62 23.57
N ASP A 108 13.11 -13.17 22.69
CA ASP A 108 12.79 -14.60 22.64
C ASP A 108 13.87 -15.39 21.89
N GLU A 109 14.41 -16.44 22.51
CA GLU A 109 15.48 -17.27 21.94
C GLU A 109 14.99 -18.15 20.78
N ASP A 110 13.75 -18.64 20.85
CA ASP A 110 13.16 -19.46 19.79
C ASP A 110 12.95 -18.65 18.50
N ALA A 111 12.67 -17.35 18.62
CA ALA A 111 12.63 -16.43 17.49
C ALA A 111 14.01 -16.26 16.81
N ILE A 112 15.12 -16.32 17.56
CA ILE A 112 16.49 -16.31 17.00
C ILE A 112 16.72 -17.58 16.17
N ARG A 113 16.36 -18.74 16.73
CA ARG A 113 16.49 -20.04 16.07
C ARG A 113 15.66 -20.08 14.77
N LEU A 114 14.39 -19.69 14.84
CA LEU A 114 13.50 -19.63 13.68
C LEU A 114 14.00 -18.65 12.61
N SER A 115 14.50 -17.48 13.00
CA SER A 115 15.13 -16.52 12.08
C SER A 115 16.28 -17.14 11.30
N THR A 116 17.12 -17.94 11.98
CA THR A 116 18.24 -18.65 11.36
C THR A 116 17.78 -19.62 10.29
N ILE A 117 16.71 -20.39 10.55
CA ILE A 117 16.10 -21.31 9.59
C ILE A 117 15.54 -20.53 8.39
N LEU A 118 14.73 -19.49 8.64
CA LEU A 118 14.11 -18.66 7.60
C LEU A 118 15.12 -17.96 6.68
N ASN A 119 16.32 -17.64 7.19
CA ASN A 119 17.40 -17.06 6.39
C ASN A 119 18.06 -18.07 5.43
N LYS A 120 17.94 -19.36 5.70
CA LYS A 120 18.44 -20.43 4.81
C LYS A 120 17.42 -20.85 3.75
N ILE A 121 16.15 -20.54 3.95
CA ILE A 121 15.10 -20.82 2.97
C ILE A 121 15.22 -19.88 1.77
N LYS A 122 15.43 -20.47 0.60
CA LYS A 122 15.46 -19.78 -0.70
C LYS A 122 14.13 -20.03 -1.42
N THR A 123 13.34 -18.97 -1.57
CA THR A 123 12.10 -19.03 -2.34
C THR A 123 12.39 -18.77 -3.82
N PRO A 124 11.70 -19.45 -4.77
CA PRO A 124 11.84 -19.19 -6.19
C PRO A 124 11.62 -17.73 -6.53
N ALA A 125 12.41 -17.13 -7.42
CA ALA A 125 12.18 -15.76 -7.85
C ALA A 125 10.77 -15.62 -8.45
N SER A 126 10.07 -14.53 -8.11
CA SER A 126 8.83 -14.20 -8.82
C SER A 126 9.20 -13.75 -10.22
N GLU A 127 8.37 -14.08 -11.22
CA GLU A 127 8.50 -13.54 -12.57
C GLU A 127 8.70 -12.01 -12.53
N GLY A 128 9.53 -11.51 -13.43
CA GLY A 128 10.07 -10.16 -13.43
C GLY A 128 9.01 -9.06 -13.35
N LYS A 129 9.48 -7.82 -13.11
CA LYS A 129 8.59 -6.65 -13.10
C LYS A 129 7.82 -6.58 -14.41
N ARG A 130 6.50 -6.37 -14.32
CA ARG A 130 5.66 -6.08 -15.49
C ARG A 130 6.26 -4.88 -16.22
N THR A 131 6.65 -5.06 -17.47
CA THR A 131 7.29 -4.04 -18.31
C THR A 131 6.28 -3.28 -19.17
N GLU A 132 5.06 -3.81 -19.31
CA GLU A 132 4.00 -3.18 -20.09
C GLU A 132 3.43 -1.96 -19.36
N GLN A 133 3.36 -0.84 -20.08
CA GLN A 133 2.81 0.42 -19.58
C GLN A 133 1.60 0.86 -20.39
N LEU A 134 0.82 1.77 -19.80
CA LEU A 134 -0.29 2.40 -20.48
C LEU A 134 0.24 3.39 -21.53
N THR A 135 -0.06 3.17 -22.82
CA THR A 135 0.30 4.12 -23.87
C THR A 135 -0.53 5.40 -23.81
N LYS A 136 -0.05 6.47 -24.47
CA LYS A 136 -0.78 7.74 -24.55
C LYS A 136 -2.15 7.59 -25.20
N GLU A 137 -2.29 6.74 -26.21
CA GLU A 137 -3.55 6.46 -26.90
C GLU A 137 -4.56 5.81 -25.95
N HIS A 138 -4.10 4.87 -25.11
CA HIS A 138 -4.95 4.29 -24.07
C HIS A 138 -5.44 5.36 -23.09
N VAL A 139 -4.56 6.27 -22.66
CA VAL A 139 -4.92 7.38 -21.74
C VAL A 139 -5.99 8.27 -22.36
N LEU A 140 -5.80 8.71 -23.61
CA LEU A 140 -6.76 9.55 -24.32
C LEU A 140 -8.13 8.87 -24.43
N LYS A 141 -8.14 7.59 -24.84
CA LYS A 141 -9.38 6.84 -25.00
C LYS A 141 -10.07 6.54 -23.67
N ILE A 142 -9.31 6.31 -22.58
CA ILE A 142 -9.88 6.20 -21.24
C ILE A 142 -10.58 7.50 -20.84
N ARG A 143 -9.94 8.66 -21.05
CA ARG A 143 -10.51 9.96 -20.70
C ARG A 143 -11.81 10.21 -21.47
N GLU A 144 -11.80 10.00 -22.79
CA GLU A 144 -12.98 10.14 -23.64
C GLU A 144 -14.15 9.25 -23.18
N LEU A 145 -13.91 7.95 -23.05
CA LEU A 145 -14.94 6.99 -22.63
C LEU A 145 -15.43 7.22 -21.19
N ALA A 146 -14.58 7.77 -20.32
CA ALA A 146 -14.98 8.18 -18.99
C ALA A 146 -15.94 9.38 -19.05
N HIS A 147 -15.71 10.37 -19.93
CA HIS A 147 -16.66 11.45 -20.14
C HIS A 147 -17.99 10.97 -20.72
N GLU A 148 -17.97 10.08 -21.73
CA GLU A 148 -19.19 9.49 -22.29
C GLU A 148 -20.03 8.77 -21.22
N ALA A 149 -19.36 8.12 -20.26
CA ALA A 149 -20.01 7.42 -19.15
C ALA A 149 -20.44 8.33 -17.99
N GLY A 150 -20.18 9.64 -18.07
CA GLY A 150 -20.44 10.59 -16.98
C GLY A 150 -19.48 10.44 -15.79
N TRP A 151 -18.33 9.78 -15.95
CA TRP A 151 -17.32 9.55 -14.91
C TRP A 151 -16.14 10.51 -15.05
N HIS A 152 -16.42 11.80 -15.08
CA HIS A 152 -15.44 12.88 -15.34
C HIS A 152 -14.25 12.87 -14.36
N SER A 153 -14.48 12.50 -13.10
CA SER A 153 -13.45 12.35 -12.08
C SER A 153 -12.40 11.28 -12.44
N ILE A 154 -12.79 10.24 -13.17
CA ILE A 154 -11.85 9.22 -13.67
C ILE A 154 -10.96 9.82 -14.75
N ALA A 155 -11.51 10.66 -15.64
CA ALA A 155 -10.74 11.32 -16.69
C ALA A 155 -9.67 12.25 -16.11
N ILE A 156 -10.04 13.14 -15.17
CA ILE A 156 -9.09 14.05 -14.53
C ILE A 156 -8.02 13.31 -13.73
N VAL A 157 -8.38 12.27 -12.96
CA VAL A 157 -7.39 11.46 -12.24
C VAL A 157 -6.43 10.76 -13.21
N GLN A 158 -6.95 10.20 -14.30
CA GLN A 158 -6.12 9.56 -15.33
C GLN A 158 -5.15 10.56 -15.98
N ALA A 159 -5.61 11.79 -16.24
CA ALA A 159 -4.75 12.87 -16.77
C ALA A 159 -3.63 13.22 -15.78
N PHE A 160 -3.93 13.36 -14.49
CA PHE A 160 -2.93 13.61 -13.46
C PHE A 160 -1.87 12.50 -13.39
N GLN A 161 -2.30 11.23 -13.45
CA GLN A 161 -1.37 10.10 -13.39
C GLN A 161 -0.47 10.02 -14.61
N HIS A 162 -0.93 10.45 -15.78
CA HIS A 162 -0.13 10.49 -16.99
C HIS A 162 0.86 11.67 -16.99
N ASP A 163 0.35 12.90 -16.86
CA ASP A 163 1.17 14.11 -17.00
C ASP A 163 2.19 14.26 -15.85
N PHE A 164 1.86 13.73 -14.67
CA PHE A 164 2.65 13.83 -13.44
C PHE A 164 2.91 12.45 -12.80
N ALA A 165 3.14 11.43 -13.63
CA ALA A 165 3.42 10.04 -13.25
C ALA A 165 4.49 9.87 -12.16
N ASP A 166 5.52 10.73 -12.15
CA ASP A 166 6.62 10.69 -11.20
C ASP A 166 6.31 11.37 -9.86
N LYS A 167 5.15 12.05 -9.75
CA LYS A 167 4.76 12.85 -8.58
C LYS A 167 3.66 12.22 -7.75
N PHE A 168 2.64 11.64 -8.39
CA PHE A 168 1.42 11.22 -7.70
C PHE A 168 1.15 9.73 -7.83
N ARG A 169 0.78 9.09 -6.71
CA ARG A 169 0.12 7.79 -6.72
C ARG A 169 -1.40 8.00 -6.80
N GLN A 170 -2.13 6.96 -7.19
CA GLN A 170 -3.61 7.00 -7.19
C GLN A 170 -4.17 7.50 -5.85
N ALA A 171 -3.64 7.01 -4.73
CA ALA A 171 -4.09 7.39 -3.39
C ALA A 171 -3.83 8.87 -3.05
N ASP A 172 -2.80 9.50 -3.63
CA ASP A 172 -2.55 10.93 -3.43
C ASP A 172 -3.60 11.77 -4.20
N LEU A 173 -4.12 11.24 -5.31
CA LEU A 173 -5.14 11.92 -6.13
C LEU A 173 -6.54 11.74 -5.55
N ILE A 174 -6.96 10.49 -5.34
CA ILE A 174 -8.34 10.16 -4.92
C ILE A 174 -8.52 10.19 -3.41
N GLY A 175 -7.41 10.19 -2.65
CA GLY A 175 -7.41 10.09 -1.20
C GLY A 175 -7.70 8.70 -0.66
N GLU A 176 -7.91 8.64 0.65
CA GLU A 176 -8.22 7.42 1.37
C GLU A 176 -9.34 7.65 2.40
N TRP A 177 -10.24 6.67 2.50
CA TRP A 177 -11.23 6.60 3.56
C TRP A 177 -10.65 5.82 4.74
N VAL A 178 -10.65 6.44 5.91
CA VAL A 178 -10.10 5.87 7.15
C VAL A 178 -11.08 6.01 8.30
N PRO A 179 -11.04 5.15 9.33
CA PRO A 179 -11.85 5.30 10.53
C PRO A 179 -11.66 6.67 11.19
N LEU A 180 -12.69 7.17 11.88
CA LEU A 180 -12.62 8.44 12.60
C LEU A 180 -11.49 8.49 13.64
N SER A 181 -11.12 7.33 14.20
CA SER A 181 -10.03 7.17 15.16
C SER A 181 -8.63 7.37 14.57
N GLU A 182 -8.44 7.28 13.26
CA GLU A 182 -7.13 7.55 12.66
C GLU A 182 -6.73 9.02 12.86
N PRO A 183 -5.44 9.35 13.00
CA PRO A 183 -5.02 10.75 13.05
C PRO A 183 -5.33 11.50 11.75
N GLY A 184 -5.59 12.80 11.87
CA GLY A 184 -5.85 13.71 10.75
C GLY A 184 -7.26 14.29 10.77
N GLU A 185 -7.36 15.57 10.40
CA GLU A 185 -8.63 16.29 10.38
C GLU A 185 -9.29 16.24 9.01
N SER A 186 -10.61 16.08 9.00
CA SER A 186 -11.40 16.16 7.79
C SER A 186 -12.85 16.50 8.08
N ASN A 187 -13.39 17.40 7.26
CA ASN A 187 -14.81 17.75 7.25
C ASN A 187 -15.62 16.82 6.34
N ILE A 188 -14.98 15.89 5.63
CA ILE A 188 -15.64 14.94 4.74
C ILE A 188 -15.74 13.60 5.45
N ARG A 189 -16.97 13.18 5.73
CA ARG A 189 -17.30 11.96 6.46
C ARG A 189 -18.37 11.19 5.70
N ASN A 190 -18.41 9.88 5.89
CA ASN A 190 -19.49 9.05 5.38
C ASN A 190 -20.30 8.44 6.53
N GLU A 191 -21.42 7.82 6.17
CA GLU A 191 -22.34 7.17 7.10
C GLU A 191 -21.73 5.94 7.79
N GLN A 192 -20.63 5.39 7.25
CA GLN A 192 -19.93 4.23 7.82
C GLN A 192 -18.93 4.60 8.92
N GLY A 193 -18.94 5.85 9.40
CA GLY A 193 -18.01 6.30 10.45
C GLY A 193 -16.57 6.39 9.96
N GLU A 194 -16.38 6.70 8.67
CA GLU A 194 -15.08 6.98 8.08
C GLU A 194 -14.96 8.47 7.74
N LYS A 195 -13.72 8.95 7.71
CA LYS A 195 -13.35 10.26 7.19
C LYS A 195 -12.41 10.12 6.00
N TRP A 196 -12.47 11.10 5.10
CA TRP A 196 -11.63 11.13 3.92
C TRP A 196 -10.39 11.99 4.12
N LEU A 197 -9.21 11.47 3.79
CA LEU A 197 -7.92 12.14 3.93
C LEU A 197 -7.06 12.04 2.67
N ARG A 198 -6.04 12.90 2.59
CA ARG A 198 -4.89 12.84 1.67
C ARG A 198 -5.15 12.95 0.17
N GLY A 199 -6.39 13.05 -0.31
CA GLY A 199 -6.62 13.31 -1.73
C GLY A 199 -6.50 14.79 -2.07
N ILE A 200 -6.34 15.10 -3.36
CA ILE A 200 -6.21 16.49 -3.82
C ILE A 200 -7.55 17.21 -3.70
N LYS A 201 -7.49 18.46 -3.25
CA LYS A 201 -8.62 19.40 -3.20
C LYS A 201 -8.39 20.59 -4.13
N TRP A 202 -9.47 21.14 -4.66
CA TRP A 202 -9.43 22.33 -5.52
C TRP A 202 -8.80 23.54 -4.85
N ASN A 203 -9.02 23.73 -3.54
CA ASN A 203 -8.42 24.83 -2.78
C ASN A 203 -6.89 24.70 -2.58
N GLN A 204 -6.28 23.62 -3.05
CA GLN A 204 -4.83 23.43 -3.06
C GLN A 204 -4.19 23.94 -4.37
N ILE A 205 -5.00 24.32 -5.35
CA ILE A 205 -4.57 24.90 -6.63
C ILE A 205 -4.81 26.40 -6.54
N ASP A 206 -3.75 27.19 -6.71
CA ASP A 206 -3.87 28.65 -6.72
C ASP A 206 -4.26 29.20 -8.11
N ASP A 207 -4.49 30.50 -8.20
CA ASP A 207 -4.86 31.20 -9.44
C ASP A 207 -3.78 31.10 -10.53
N ARG A 208 -2.53 30.78 -10.16
CA ARG A 208 -1.43 30.54 -11.09
C ARG A 208 -1.35 29.09 -11.55
N LEU A 209 -2.30 28.25 -11.14
CA LEU A 209 -2.36 26.81 -11.36
C LEU A 209 -1.19 26.05 -10.73
N ILE A 210 -0.67 26.55 -9.60
CA ILE A 210 0.30 25.83 -8.79
C ILE A 210 -0.46 25.01 -7.74
N LEU A 211 -0.32 23.69 -7.84
CA LEU A 211 -0.84 22.73 -6.86
C LEU A 211 0.16 22.56 -5.72
N ARG A 212 -0.29 22.73 -4.47
CA ARG A 212 0.48 22.44 -3.26
C ARG A 212 -0.15 21.31 -2.47
N HIS A 213 0.52 20.16 -2.41
CA HIS A 213 -0.08 18.96 -1.84
C HIS A 213 0.93 18.15 -1.03
N MET A 214 0.47 17.61 0.11
CA MET A 214 1.28 16.76 0.98
C MET A 214 1.16 15.30 0.54
N ILE A 215 2.18 14.78 -0.12
CA ILE A 215 2.24 13.36 -0.51
C ILE A 215 2.96 12.52 0.54
N THR A 216 2.73 11.21 0.47
CA THR A 216 3.60 10.25 1.18
C THR A 216 4.60 9.64 0.22
N SER A 217 5.89 9.88 0.48
CA SER A 217 6.96 9.45 -0.41
C SER A 217 7.95 8.50 0.28
N GLY A 218 8.73 7.81 -0.54
CA GLY A 218 9.80 6.92 -0.07
C GLY A 218 9.33 5.62 0.59
N ARG A 219 10.31 4.84 1.05
CA ARG A 219 10.10 3.58 1.80
C ARG A 219 9.76 3.84 3.27
N ALA A 220 10.17 4.99 3.81
CA ALA A 220 9.93 5.40 5.20
C ALA A 220 8.55 6.05 5.42
N ASN A 221 7.71 6.18 4.39
CA ASN A 221 6.41 6.86 4.45
C ASN A 221 6.49 8.31 4.94
N GLU A 222 7.53 9.03 4.50
CA GLU A 222 7.74 10.42 4.87
C GLU A 222 6.71 11.33 4.22
N GLN A 223 6.24 12.32 4.98
CA GLN A 223 5.36 13.37 4.48
C GLN A 223 6.21 14.41 3.75
N LYS A 224 5.90 14.65 2.49
CA LYS A 224 6.60 15.62 1.65
C LYS A 224 5.61 16.57 1.02
N MET A 225 5.76 17.86 1.29
CA MET A 225 5.05 18.90 0.55
C MET A 225 5.66 18.97 -0.85
N ILE A 226 4.82 18.88 -1.87
CA ILE A 226 5.22 19.09 -3.26
C ILE A 226 4.48 20.30 -3.83
N GLU A 227 5.17 21.01 -4.72
CA GLU A 227 4.59 22.06 -5.55
C GLU A 227 4.68 21.61 -7.01
N VAL A 228 3.56 21.67 -7.71
CA VAL A 228 3.47 21.24 -9.11
C VAL A 228 2.80 22.33 -9.91
N ASP A 229 3.51 22.86 -10.91
CA ASP A 229 2.93 23.74 -11.92
C ASP A 229 2.08 22.91 -12.88
N LEU A 230 0.76 23.04 -12.77
CA LEU A 230 -0.19 22.28 -13.58
C LEU A 230 -0.17 22.69 -15.04
N LYS A 231 0.40 23.86 -15.39
CA LYS A 231 0.55 24.29 -16.78
C LYS A 231 1.44 23.36 -17.61
N ARG A 232 2.25 22.55 -16.94
CA ARG A 232 3.11 21.54 -17.58
C ARG A 232 2.35 20.28 -18.02
N GLY A 233 1.13 20.07 -17.52
CA GLY A 233 0.28 18.93 -17.84
C GLY A 233 -0.83 19.32 -18.81
N ALA A 234 -0.63 19.07 -20.11
CA ALA A 234 -1.61 19.41 -21.13
C ALA A 234 -2.96 18.71 -20.92
N MET A 235 -2.95 17.42 -20.59
CA MET A 235 -4.17 16.66 -20.33
C MET A 235 -4.86 17.14 -19.06
N VAL A 236 -4.09 17.45 -18.01
CA VAL A 236 -4.65 17.98 -16.77
C VAL A 236 -5.32 19.34 -16.99
N LEU A 237 -4.72 20.22 -17.79
CA LEU A 237 -5.33 21.50 -18.14
C LEU A 237 -6.62 21.36 -18.93
N GLU A 238 -6.66 20.45 -19.91
CA GLU A 238 -7.89 20.14 -20.64
C GLU A 238 -9.02 19.72 -19.69
N GLU A 239 -8.72 18.83 -18.73
CA GLU A 239 -9.69 18.36 -17.75
C GLU A 239 -10.14 19.45 -16.77
N ILE A 240 -9.21 20.29 -16.29
CA ILE A 240 -9.54 21.43 -15.44
C ILE A 240 -10.47 22.40 -16.19
N ASN A 241 -10.17 22.70 -17.46
CA ASN A 241 -10.95 23.64 -18.26
C ASN A 241 -12.36 23.15 -18.58
N ARG A 242 -12.60 21.83 -18.56
CA ARG A 242 -13.95 21.25 -18.68
C ARG A 242 -14.82 21.50 -17.45
N ILE A 243 -14.21 21.78 -16.29
CA ILE A 243 -14.91 21.96 -15.02
C ILE A 243 -15.10 23.46 -14.76
N PRO A 244 -16.34 23.97 -14.74
CA PRO A 244 -16.63 25.36 -14.42
C PRO A 244 -16.06 25.76 -13.06
N GLN A 245 -15.55 26.99 -12.94
CA GLN A 245 -14.87 27.45 -11.72
C GLN A 245 -15.73 27.31 -10.46
N HIS A 246 -17.05 27.54 -10.54
CA HIS A 246 -17.97 27.40 -9.41
C HIS A 246 -18.20 25.94 -8.97
N HIS A 247 -17.83 24.94 -9.79
CA HIS A 247 -17.83 23.53 -9.42
C HIS A 247 -16.50 23.05 -8.83
N ARG A 248 -15.46 23.89 -8.80
CA ARG A 248 -14.12 23.56 -8.28
C ARG A 248 -14.08 23.73 -6.75
N VAL A 249 -14.89 22.94 -6.04
CA VAL A 249 -15.00 22.98 -4.58
C VAL A 249 -14.69 21.62 -3.99
N GLY A 250 -13.90 21.58 -2.91
CA GLY A 250 -13.59 20.34 -2.20
C GLY A 250 -12.65 19.41 -2.98
N PRO A 251 -12.80 18.08 -2.85
CA PRO A 251 -11.95 17.10 -3.54
C PRO A 251 -12.06 17.16 -5.06
N ILE A 252 -10.96 16.92 -5.76
CA ILE A 252 -10.95 16.88 -7.23
C ILE A 252 -11.63 15.61 -7.75
N ALA A 253 -11.43 14.49 -7.07
CA ALA A 253 -11.93 13.18 -7.50
C ALA A 253 -13.18 12.76 -6.70
N LEU A 254 -14.34 13.23 -7.13
CA LEU A 254 -15.64 12.83 -6.57
C LEU A 254 -16.27 11.70 -7.36
N ASN A 255 -16.94 10.79 -6.66
CA ASN A 255 -17.79 9.78 -7.25
C ASN A 255 -19.10 10.44 -7.69
N GLU A 256 -19.37 10.43 -8.99
CA GLU A 256 -20.51 11.12 -9.59
C GLU A 256 -21.87 10.54 -9.17
N PHE A 257 -21.89 9.31 -8.64
CA PHE A 257 -23.12 8.69 -8.18
C PHE A 257 -23.62 9.23 -6.84
N ASN A 258 -22.72 9.67 -5.95
CA ASN A 258 -23.08 10.05 -4.58
C ASN A 258 -22.44 11.36 -4.10
N GLY A 259 -21.62 12.02 -4.94
CA GLY A 259 -20.95 13.28 -4.60
C GLY A 259 -19.85 13.15 -3.54
N LEU A 260 -19.51 11.94 -3.10
CA LEU A 260 -18.45 11.69 -2.12
C LEU A 260 -17.15 11.30 -2.82
N PRO A 261 -15.97 11.51 -2.21
CA PRO A 261 -14.74 10.99 -2.75
C PRO A 261 -14.75 9.48 -2.98
N TRP A 262 -14.07 9.04 -4.03
CA TRP A 262 -14.01 7.62 -4.36
C TRP A 262 -13.39 6.77 -3.24
N LYS A 263 -13.98 5.60 -2.99
CA LYS A 263 -13.27 4.50 -2.33
C LYS A 263 -12.30 3.87 -3.35
N GLY A 264 -11.06 3.58 -2.95
CA GLY A 264 -10.05 3.06 -3.87
C GLY A 264 -10.46 1.78 -4.62
N THR A 265 -11.20 0.88 -3.96
CA THR A 265 -11.75 -0.34 -4.60
C THR A 265 -12.81 -0.02 -5.65
N GLN A 266 -13.68 0.95 -5.39
CA GLN A 266 -14.71 1.40 -6.33
C GLN A 266 -14.09 2.10 -7.54
N PHE A 267 -13.15 3.02 -7.30
CA PHE A 267 -12.40 3.71 -8.35
C PHE A 267 -11.72 2.71 -9.28
N ARG A 268 -10.96 1.75 -8.72
CA ARG A 268 -10.25 0.74 -9.51
C ARG A 268 -11.20 -0.09 -10.38
N ARG A 269 -12.37 -0.48 -9.85
CA ARG A 269 -13.36 -1.26 -10.60
C ARG A 269 -13.94 -0.43 -11.75
N ARG A 270 -14.35 0.82 -11.49
CA ARG A 270 -14.89 1.72 -12.52
C ARG A 270 -13.86 2.07 -13.58
N TRP A 271 -12.64 2.40 -13.17
CA TRP A 271 -11.52 2.59 -14.08
C TRP A 271 -11.31 1.37 -14.97
N ARG A 272 -11.33 0.15 -14.42
CA ARG A 272 -11.18 -1.07 -15.22
C ARG A 272 -12.31 -1.26 -16.23
N THR A 273 -13.54 -0.90 -15.89
CA THR A 273 -14.66 -0.91 -16.86
C THR A 273 -14.35 -0.01 -18.06
N VAL A 274 -13.86 1.20 -17.83
CA VAL A 274 -13.47 2.13 -18.91
C VAL A 274 -12.26 1.62 -19.68
N ALA A 275 -11.22 1.16 -18.97
CA ALA A 275 -9.98 0.64 -19.56
C ALA A 275 -10.25 -0.56 -20.48
N ASN A 276 -11.16 -1.47 -20.09
CA ASN A 276 -11.57 -2.59 -20.93
C ASN A 276 -12.25 -2.11 -22.22
N ARG A 277 -13.14 -1.11 -22.15
CA ARG A 277 -13.76 -0.49 -23.34
C ARG A 277 -12.74 0.26 -24.20
N ALA A 278 -11.69 0.80 -23.58
CA ALA A 278 -10.58 1.44 -24.27
C ALA A 278 -9.64 0.43 -24.97
N GLY A 279 -9.78 -0.87 -24.70
CA GLY A 279 -8.91 -1.91 -25.26
C GLY A 279 -7.63 -2.15 -24.46
N VAL A 280 -7.54 -1.62 -23.24
CA VAL A 280 -6.35 -1.79 -22.39
C VAL A 280 -6.24 -3.26 -21.94
N PRO A 281 -5.09 -3.92 -22.15
CA PRO A 281 -4.82 -5.26 -21.66
C PRO A 281 -5.17 -5.45 -20.18
N LYS A 282 -5.63 -6.66 -19.82
CA LYS A 282 -6.03 -6.98 -18.44
C LYS A 282 -4.89 -6.83 -17.45
N GLU A 283 -3.65 -7.08 -17.89
CA GLU A 283 -2.47 -7.01 -17.04
C GLU A 283 -2.01 -5.60 -16.71
N ILE A 284 -2.30 -4.61 -17.56
CA ILE A 284 -2.03 -3.19 -17.32
C ILE A 284 -3.09 -2.64 -16.37
N LYS A 285 -2.67 -2.20 -15.19
CA LYS A 285 -3.52 -1.63 -14.13
C LYS A 285 -3.41 -0.11 -14.14
N ASN A 286 -4.33 0.57 -13.45
CA ASN A 286 -4.30 2.03 -13.34
C ASN A 286 -2.98 2.57 -12.75
N PHE A 287 -2.32 1.82 -11.87
CA PHE A 287 -1.01 2.20 -11.34
C PHE A 287 0.08 2.26 -12.43
N ASP A 288 -0.11 1.54 -13.54
CA ASP A 288 0.83 1.49 -14.67
C ASP A 288 0.59 2.63 -15.66
N SER A 289 -0.15 3.68 -15.26
CA SER A 289 -0.35 4.93 -16.00
C SER A 289 0.91 5.81 -16.03
N GLY A 290 2.08 5.24 -15.79
CA GLY A 290 3.36 5.94 -15.79
C GLY A 290 3.73 6.47 -17.18
N ARG A 291 4.82 7.25 -17.25
CA ARG A 291 5.36 7.65 -18.56
C ARG A 291 5.81 6.42 -19.32
N GLU A 292 5.33 6.31 -20.55
CA GLU A 292 5.86 5.42 -21.57
C GLU A 292 7.40 5.46 -21.53
N LEU A 293 8.02 4.29 -21.36
CA LEU A 293 9.47 4.18 -21.41
C LEU A 293 9.90 4.61 -22.82
N PRO A 294 10.97 5.41 -22.95
CA PRO A 294 11.59 5.66 -24.25
C PRO A 294 11.82 4.33 -24.98
N SER A 295 11.60 4.31 -26.30
CA SER A 295 11.79 3.12 -27.15
C SER A 295 13.12 2.39 -26.88
N ASP A 296 14.15 3.15 -26.53
CA ASP A 296 15.52 2.68 -26.34
C ASP A 296 15.74 2.01 -24.98
N GLU A 297 15.00 2.41 -23.93
CA GLU A 297 15.02 1.75 -22.61
C GLU A 297 14.25 0.42 -22.63
N VAL A 298 13.18 0.32 -23.45
CA VAL A 298 12.44 -0.94 -23.65
C VAL A 298 13.33 -1.99 -24.34
N ALA A 299 14.18 -1.57 -25.28
CA ALA A 299 15.14 -2.44 -25.95
C ALA A 299 16.22 -2.94 -24.99
N ASN A 300 16.80 -2.05 -24.17
CA ASN A 300 17.83 -2.41 -23.19
C ASN A 300 17.29 -3.30 -22.06
N SER A 301 16.08 -3.02 -21.55
CA SER A 301 15.44 -3.86 -20.52
C SER A 301 15.12 -5.27 -21.01
N ARG A 302 14.86 -5.46 -22.32
CA ARG A 302 14.64 -6.78 -22.91
C ARG A 302 15.95 -7.54 -23.15
N ALA A 303 17.05 -6.83 -23.46
CA ALA A 303 18.37 -7.43 -23.62
C ALA A 303 18.96 -7.91 -22.28
N GLU A 304 18.77 -7.15 -21.20
CA GLU A 304 19.27 -7.52 -19.86
C GLU A 304 18.51 -8.68 -19.20
N LEU A 305 17.27 -8.97 -19.64
CA LEU A 305 16.50 -10.13 -19.17
C LEU A 305 16.75 -11.41 -19.99
N ALA A 306 17.53 -11.30 -21.08
CA ALA A 306 17.86 -12.40 -21.98
C ALA A 306 19.31 -12.93 -21.80
N LEU A 307 20.01 -12.47 -20.76
CA LEU A 307 21.35 -12.90 -20.32
C LEU A 307 21.29 -13.50 -18.91
#